data_AF-D5RH12-F1
#
_entry.id   AF-D5RH12-F1
#
_cell.length_a   1.000
_cell.length_b   1.000
_cell.length_c   1.000
_cell.angle_alpha   90.00
_cell.angle_beta   90.00
_cell.angle_gamma   90.00
#
_symmetry.space_group_name_H-M   'P 1'
#
loop_
_entity.id
_entity.type
_entity.pdbx_description
1 polymer ?
#
loop_
_entity_poly.entity_id
_entity_poly.type
_entity_poly.pdbx_seq_one_letter_code
_entity_poly.pdbx_strand_id
1 'polypeptide(L)'
;MRPIMTALLAAGTLMPLPALAQTGGQVPAAPQAAVPPPRLVIGAPGRCEMTVDGDPRPCTSGLIYVQNAQGVILLSVQSGPEVTIGFQVASDRQPRPEEYHMTLARMHTAIGGQSTAKDVEGSCELSLSADGQTWHRATCEATDRSQRVTRMTFIGNGQPVRAARPGQEGGGAEAAPGQA
;
A
#
# COMPACT_ATOMS: atom_id res chain seq x y z
N MET A 1 6.27 61.80 -33.10
CA MET A 1 5.43 62.32 -34.20
C MET A 1 4.96 61.12 -35.03
N ARG A 2 3.64 61.00 -35.24
CA ARG A 2 2.99 60.04 -36.16
C ARG A 2 3.18 60.53 -37.62
N PRO A 3 3.19 59.66 -38.65
CA PRO A 3 1.95 59.26 -39.36
C PRO A 3 1.93 57.74 -39.73
N ILE A 4 0.80 57.01 -39.74
CA ILE A 4 -0.43 57.03 -40.57
C ILE A 4 -0.28 56.33 -41.95
N MET A 5 -0.89 55.13 -42.01
CA MET A 5 -1.67 54.46 -43.07
C MET A 5 -1.18 54.46 -44.53
N THR A 6 -1.17 53.27 -45.15
CA THR A 6 -2.03 53.01 -46.34
C THR A 6 -2.37 51.52 -46.43
N ALA A 7 -3.66 51.24 -46.63
CA ALA A 7 -4.26 49.92 -46.78
C ALA A 7 -4.12 49.39 -48.22
N LEU A 8 -4.12 48.07 -48.37
CA LEU A 8 -4.64 47.42 -49.58
C LEU A 8 -5.33 46.11 -49.19
N LEU A 9 -6.65 46.12 -49.33
CA LEU A 9 -7.49 44.94 -49.39
C LEU A 9 -7.21 44.19 -50.70
N ALA A 10 -6.96 42.89 -50.59
CA ALA A 10 -7.17 41.96 -51.70
C ALA A 10 -8.11 40.86 -51.21
N ALA A 11 -9.30 40.82 -51.81
CA ALA A 11 -10.32 39.82 -51.61
C ALA A 11 -9.83 38.48 -52.20
N GLY A 12 -9.52 37.53 -51.33
CA GLY A 12 -9.26 36.13 -51.69
C GLY A 12 -10.51 35.30 -51.42
N THR A 13 -11.09 34.74 -52.47
CA THR A 13 -12.23 33.83 -52.47
C THR A 13 -11.95 32.58 -51.63
N LEU A 14 -12.85 32.31 -50.67
CA LEU A 14 -12.92 31.09 -49.87
C LEU A 14 -13.21 29.87 -50.74
N MET A 15 -12.33 28.87 -50.71
CA MET A 15 -12.66 27.48 -51.04
C MET A 15 -12.80 26.68 -49.73
N PRO A 16 -13.91 25.95 -49.50
CA PRO A 16 -14.04 25.09 -48.33
C PRO A 16 -13.20 23.81 -48.51
N LEU A 17 -12.23 23.62 -47.60
CA LEU A 17 -11.55 22.34 -47.40
C LEU A 17 -12.54 21.32 -46.80
N PRO A 18 -12.58 20.07 -47.29
CA PRO A 18 -13.35 19.03 -46.64
C PRO A 18 -12.73 18.72 -45.27
N ALA A 19 -13.52 18.91 -44.21
CA ALA A 19 -13.19 18.49 -42.86
C ALA A 19 -13.03 16.96 -42.84
N LEU A 20 -11.80 16.48 -42.69
CA LEU A 20 -11.55 15.10 -42.29
C LEU A 20 -12.04 14.96 -40.85
N ALA A 21 -13.22 14.36 -40.71
CA ALA A 21 -13.74 13.90 -39.45
C ALA A 21 -12.71 12.95 -38.83
N GLN A 22 -12.00 13.43 -37.80
CA GLN A 22 -11.26 12.56 -36.90
C GLN A 22 -12.32 11.77 -36.13
N THR A 23 -12.63 10.58 -36.62
CA THR A 23 -13.24 9.52 -35.83
C THR A 23 -12.28 9.24 -34.67
N GLY A 24 -12.55 9.91 -33.54
CA GLY A 24 -11.94 9.59 -32.26
C GLY A 24 -12.30 8.15 -31.91
N GLY A 25 -11.43 7.22 -32.32
CA GLY A 25 -11.47 5.85 -31.85
C GLY A 25 -11.23 5.89 -30.34
N GLN A 26 -12.31 5.75 -29.57
CA GLN A 26 -12.22 5.39 -28.17
C GLN A 26 -11.48 4.06 -28.11
N VAL A 27 -10.20 4.10 -27.73
CA VAL A 27 -9.47 2.89 -27.34
C VAL A 27 -10.27 2.30 -26.19
N PRO A 28 -10.82 1.08 -26.32
CA PRO A 28 -11.55 0.47 -25.22
C PRO A 28 -10.59 0.35 -24.04
N ALA A 29 -11.01 0.87 -22.88
CA ALA A 29 -10.28 0.68 -21.63
C ALA A 29 -10.06 -0.82 -21.45
N ALA A 30 -8.79 -1.25 -21.43
CA ALA A 30 -8.47 -2.64 -21.16
C ALA A 30 -9.09 -3.01 -19.80
N PRO A 31 -9.76 -4.17 -19.68
CA PRO A 31 -10.31 -4.60 -18.40
C PRO A 31 -9.17 -4.62 -17.38
N GLN A 32 -9.31 -3.81 -16.34
CA GLN A 32 -8.37 -3.79 -15.23
C GLN A 32 -8.35 -5.20 -14.64
N ALA A 33 -7.24 -5.92 -14.82
CA ALA A 33 -7.07 -7.24 -14.24
C ALA A 33 -7.33 -7.13 -12.74
N ALA A 34 -8.36 -7.80 -12.25
CA ALA A 34 -8.71 -7.79 -10.84
C ALA A 34 -7.49 -8.26 -10.03
N VAL A 35 -7.02 -7.43 -9.10
CA VAL A 35 -5.93 -7.79 -8.20
C VAL A 35 -6.44 -8.94 -7.33
N PRO A 36 -5.74 -10.09 -7.26
CA PRO A 36 -6.18 -11.21 -6.44
C PRO A 36 -6.32 -10.79 -4.98
N PRO A 37 -7.36 -11.25 -4.26
CA PRO A 37 -7.53 -10.92 -2.86
C PRO A 37 -6.35 -11.46 -2.02
N PRO A 38 -5.98 -10.77 -0.92
CA PRO A 38 -4.94 -11.25 -0.03
C PRO A 38 -5.39 -12.53 0.68
N ARG A 39 -4.44 -13.42 1.00
CA ARG A 39 -4.71 -14.68 1.72
C ARG A 39 -4.99 -14.44 3.20
N LEU A 40 -4.28 -13.47 3.79
CA LEU A 40 -4.34 -13.18 5.20
C LEU A 40 -4.22 -11.67 5.41
N VAL A 41 -5.12 -11.12 6.20
CA VAL A 41 -5.08 -9.74 6.67
C VAL A 41 -5.27 -9.74 8.18
N ILE A 42 -4.36 -9.10 8.90
CA ILE A 42 -4.42 -8.92 10.35
C ILE A 42 -4.28 -7.43 10.63
N GLY A 43 -5.24 -6.87 11.37
CA GLY A 43 -5.13 -5.54 11.96
C GLY A 43 -4.85 -5.67 13.45
N ALA A 44 -3.68 -5.22 13.90
CA ALA A 44 -3.27 -5.23 15.29
C ALA A 44 -3.38 -3.83 15.91
N PRO A 45 -4.30 -3.60 16.85
CA PRO A 45 -4.41 -2.31 17.52
C PRO A 45 -3.26 -2.10 18.51
N GLY A 46 -2.79 -0.86 18.62
CA GLY A 46 -1.68 -0.52 19.49
C GLY A 46 -1.20 0.90 19.26
N ARG A 47 -0.01 1.20 19.78
CA ARG A 47 0.70 2.47 19.56
C ARG A 47 1.83 2.26 18.57
N CYS A 48 2.16 3.31 17.84
CA CYS A 48 3.26 3.30 16.87
C CYS A 48 4.14 4.53 17.05
N GLU A 49 5.44 4.34 16.89
CA GLU A 49 6.45 5.38 16.81
C GLU A 49 7.20 5.20 15.50
N MET A 50 7.47 6.31 14.81
CA MET A 50 8.21 6.29 13.56
C MET A 50 9.19 7.45 13.50
N THR A 51 10.39 7.18 12.98
CA THR A 51 11.39 8.21 12.68
C THR A 51 11.93 8.01 11.27
N VAL A 52 12.29 9.10 10.61
CA VAL A 52 13.07 9.09 9.37
C VAL A 52 14.30 9.95 9.61
N ASP A 53 15.49 9.36 9.51
CA ASP A 53 16.77 9.99 9.86
C ASP A 53 16.82 10.53 11.30
N GLY A 54 16.08 9.89 12.20
CA GLY A 54 15.93 10.31 13.59
C GLY A 54 14.84 11.36 13.82
N ASP A 55 14.32 12.00 12.76
CA ASP A 55 13.22 12.95 12.88
C ASP A 55 11.90 12.20 13.12
N PRO A 56 11.17 12.51 14.21
CA PRO A 56 9.86 11.90 14.46
C PRO A 56 8.88 12.18 13.32
N ARG A 57 8.11 11.15 12.96
CA ARG A 57 6.99 11.23 12.02
C ARG A 57 5.69 10.83 12.71
N PRO A 58 4.54 11.38 12.30
CA PRO A 58 3.26 10.86 12.76
C PRO A 58 3.19 9.35 12.55
N CYS A 59 2.69 8.62 13.52
CA CYS A 59 2.29 7.23 13.35
C CYS A 59 1.02 6.99 14.14
N THR A 60 -0.11 6.99 13.44
CA THR A 60 -1.43 7.26 14.04
C THR A 60 -2.33 6.04 14.10
N SER A 61 -1.88 4.88 13.60
CA SER A 61 -2.67 3.66 13.54
C SER A 61 -2.02 2.49 14.30
N GLY A 62 -2.80 1.41 14.40
CA GLY A 62 -2.26 0.08 14.62
C GLY A 62 -1.45 -0.43 13.41
N LEU A 63 -0.88 -1.62 13.55
CA LEU A 63 -0.13 -2.31 12.51
C LEU A 63 -1.07 -3.17 11.67
N ILE A 64 -0.90 -3.12 10.34
CA ILE A 64 -1.59 -4.02 9.42
C ILE A 64 -0.57 -4.99 8.84
N TYR A 65 -0.83 -6.28 8.96
CA TYR A 65 -0.08 -7.34 8.30
C TYR A 65 -0.93 -7.91 7.17
N VAL A 66 -0.37 -7.94 5.97
CA VAL A 66 -1.01 -8.55 4.80
C VAL A 66 -0.08 -9.58 4.21
N GLN A 67 -0.59 -10.79 3.96
CA GLN A 67 0.06 -11.78 3.13
C GLN A 67 -0.78 -12.00 1.87
N ASN A 68 -0.18 -11.77 0.70
CA ASN A 68 -0.89 -11.95 -0.56
C ASN A 68 -0.91 -13.43 -1.03
N ALA A 69 -1.54 -13.68 -2.16
CA ALA A 69 -1.64 -15.03 -2.73
C ALA A 69 -0.30 -15.66 -3.13
N GLN A 70 0.72 -14.83 -3.38
CA GLN A 70 2.08 -15.23 -3.71
C GLN A 70 2.95 -15.42 -2.46
N GLY A 71 2.41 -15.23 -1.26
CA GLY A 71 3.14 -15.33 0.00
C GLY A 71 3.94 -14.09 0.38
N VAL A 72 3.89 -13.02 -0.43
CA VAL A 72 4.56 -11.76 -0.12
C VAL A 72 3.87 -11.10 1.07
N ILE A 73 4.68 -10.69 2.04
CA ILE A 73 4.23 -10.04 3.27
C ILE A 73 4.46 -8.53 3.16
N LEU A 74 3.45 -7.77 3.58
CA LEU A 74 3.50 -6.32 3.74
C LEU A 74 3.07 -5.95 5.16
N LEU A 75 3.94 -5.25 5.88
CA LEU A 75 3.66 -4.64 7.18
C LEU A 75 3.40 -3.15 6.97
N SER A 76 2.23 -2.63 7.34
CA SER A 76 1.92 -1.22 7.12
C SER A 76 1.36 -0.51 8.34
N VAL A 77 1.65 0.79 8.39
CA VAL A 77 1.17 1.72 9.41
C VAL A 77 0.77 3.04 8.74
N GLN A 78 -0.16 3.77 9.34
CA GLN A 78 -0.56 5.09 8.88
C GLN A 78 0.34 6.14 9.50
N SER A 79 0.94 6.99 8.64
CA SER A 79 1.86 8.05 9.03
C SER A 79 1.27 9.44 8.78
N GLY A 80 0.04 9.64 9.26
CA GLY A 80 -0.74 10.87 9.06
C GLY A 80 -1.89 10.72 8.06
N PRO A 81 -2.64 11.80 7.78
CA PRO A 81 -3.79 11.76 6.88
C PRO A 81 -3.39 11.29 5.48
N GLU A 82 -4.04 10.24 4.99
CA GLU A 82 -3.81 9.67 3.65
C GLU A 82 -2.38 9.17 3.37
N VAL A 83 -1.52 9.10 4.39
CA VAL A 83 -0.15 8.59 4.27
C VAL A 83 -0.05 7.21 4.89
N THR A 84 0.33 6.21 4.10
CA THR A 84 0.61 4.85 4.59
C THR A 84 2.04 4.47 4.24
N ILE A 85 2.77 3.95 5.22
CA ILE A 85 4.10 3.39 5.03
C ILE A 85 3.99 1.87 5.13
N GLY A 86 4.53 1.17 4.15
CA GLY A 86 4.53 -0.29 4.08
C GLY A 86 5.94 -0.86 3.94
N PHE A 87 6.29 -1.88 4.71
CA PHE A 87 7.54 -2.62 4.63
C PHE A 87 7.25 -3.98 3.98
N GLN A 88 7.78 -4.19 2.77
CA GLN A 88 7.65 -5.44 2.06
C GLN A 88 8.81 -6.36 2.44
N VAL A 89 8.46 -7.57 2.86
CA VAL A 89 9.40 -8.61 3.28
C VAL A 89 9.97 -9.34 2.06
N ALA A 90 11.28 -9.54 2.05
CA ALA A 90 12.00 -10.36 1.07
C ALA A 90 11.99 -11.83 1.48
N SER A 91 12.31 -12.09 2.75
CA SER A 91 12.27 -13.41 3.38
C SER A 91 11.99 -13.29 4.86
N ASP A 92 11.39 -14.31 5.44
CA ASP A 92 11.17 -14.41 6.87
C ASP A 92 11.67 -15.75 7.41
N ARG A 93 11.96 -15.75 8.71
CA ARG A 93 12.25 -16.95 9.50
C ARG A 93 11.55 -16.81 10.84
N GLN A 94 11.13 -17.93 11.40
CA GLN A 94 10.48 -18.00 12.71
C GLN A 94 11.32 -18.87 13.65
N PRO A 95 12.29 -18.29 14.38
CA PRO A 95 13.15 -19.06 15.27
C PRO A 95 12.40 -19.70 16.43
N ARG A 96 11.30 -19.07 16.85
CA ARG A 96 10.39 -19.53 17.91
C ARG A 96 8.95 -19.23 17.50
N PRO A 97 7.96 -19.97 18.00
CA PRO A 97 6.54 -19.67 17.72
C PRO A 97 6.16 -18.21 17.98
N GLU A 98 6.79 -17.57 18.95
CA GLU A 98 6.50 -16.21 19.40
C GLU A 98 7.26 -15.11 18.64
N GLU A 99 8.22 -15.47 17.78
CA GLU A 99 9.20 -14.53 17.21
C GLU A 99 9.37 -14.72 15.70
N TYR A 100 9.24 -13.64 14.93
CA TYR A 100 9.61 -13.62 13.52
C TYR A 100 10.76 -12.64 13.27
N HIS A 101 11.69 -13.05 12.42
CA HIS A 101 12.74 -12.19 11.88
C HIS A 101 12.57 -12.12 10.38
N MET A 102 12.42 -10.91 9.86
CA MET A 102 12.10 -10.64 8.47
C MET A 102 13.17 -9.75 7.85
N THR A 103 13.64 -10.06 6.66
CA THR A 103 14.47 -9.17 5.86
C THR A 103 13.60 -8.37 4.91
N LEU A 104 13.96 -7.12 4.64
CA LEU A 104 13.16 -6.22 3.81
C LEU A 104 13.66 -6.21 2.36
N ALA A 105 12.71 -6.10 1.42
CA ALA A 105 12.99 -5.87 0.00
C ALA A 105 12.72 -4.42 -0.40
N ARG A 106 11.54 -3.91 0.00
CA ARG A 106 11.03 -2.62 -0.47
C ARG A 106 10.28 -1.90 0.63
N MET A 107 10.35 -0.57 0.60
CA MET A 107 9.46 0.29 1.38
C MET A 107 8.50 1.01 0.44
N HIS A 108 7.21 0.87 0.74
CA HIS A 108 6.10 1.48 0.04
C HIS A 108 5.65 2.73 0.78
N THR A 109 5.32 3.77 0.04
CA THR A 109 4.75 5.01 0.57
C THR A 109 3.56 5.37 -0.31
N ALA A 110 2.37 5.31 0.28
CA ALA A 110 1.14 5.74 -0.35
C ALA A 110 0.75 7.12 0.20
N ILE A 111 0.45 8.08 -0.67
CA ILE A 111 0.02 9.44 -0.34
C ILE A 111 -1.14 9.80 -1.26
N GLY A 112 -2.31 10.13 -0.71
CA GLY A 112 -3.47 10.56 -1.51
C GLY A 112 -3.88 9.55 -2.59
N GLY A 113 -3.73 8.25 -2.29
CA GLY A 113 -4.02 7.14 -3.23
C GLY A 113 -2.93 6.85 -4.26
N GLN A 114 -1.86 7.65 -4.34
CA GLN A 114 -0.69 7.36 -5.17
C GLN A 114 0.33 6.56 -4.37
N SER A 115 0.72 5.39 -4.89
CA SER A 115 1.70 4.51 -4.24
C SER A 115 3.04 4.53 -4.96
N THR A 116 4.11 4.75 -4.21
CA THR A 116 5.48 4.61 -4.68
C THR A 116 6.19 3.55 -3.85
N ALA A 117 7.18 2.89 -4.44
CA ALA A 117 7.93 1.83 -3.78
C ALA A 117 9.42 1.92 -4.12
N LYS A 118 10.27 1.96 -3.11
CA LYS A 118 11.73 1.99 -3.26
C LYS A 118 12.37 0.75 -2.67
N ASP A 119 13.47 0.32 -3.26
CA ASP A 119 14.29 -0.76 -2.70
C ASP A 119 14.96 -0.28 -1.41
N VAL A 120 14.99 -1.17 -0.42
CA VAL A 120 15.60 -0.89 0.90
C VAL A 120 16.37 -2.11 1.39
N GLU A 121 17.37 -1.85 2.22
CA GLU A 121 18.04 -2.86 3.04
C GLU A 121 17.60 -2.70 4.48
N GLY A 122 17.39 -3.81 5.19
CA GLY A 122 16.97 -3.75 6.58
C GLY A 122 16.19 -4.97 7.02
N SER A 123 15.55 -4.85 8.18
CA SER A 123 14.85 -5.97 8.81
C SER A 123 13.67 -5.52 9.66
N CYS A 124 12.76 -6.45 9.90
CA CYS A 124 11.74 -6.35 10.93
C CYS A 124 11.85 -7.53 11.90
N GLU A 125 11.68 -7.24 13.19
CA GLU A 125 11.51 -8.24 14.24
C GLU A 125 10.11 -8.11 14.81
N LEU A 126 9.36 -9.22 14.85
CA LEU A 126 8.01 -9.26 15.39
C LEU A 126 7.98 -10.22 16.57
N SER A 127 7.24 -9.80 17.60
CA SER A 127 6.90 -10.63 18.75
C SER A 127 5.39 -10.71 18.89
N LEU A 128 4.89 -11.94 19.02
CA LEU A 128 3.49 -12.28 19.15
C LEU A 128 3.32 -13.49 20.07
N SER A 129 2.10 -13.76 20.53
CA SER A 129 1.80 -14.97 21.30
C SER A 129 1.98 -16.22 20.44
N ALA A 130 2.32 -17.36 21.04
CA ALA A 130 2.58 -18.62 20.33
C ALA A 130 1.43 -19.07 19.40
N ASP A 131 0.20 -18.69 19.72
CA ASP A 131 -1.01 -18.97 18.94
C ASP A 131 -1.29 -17.95 17.82
N GLY A 132 -0.45 -16.93 17.66
CA GLY A 132 -0.61 -15.88 16.65
C GLY A 132 -1.70 -14.85 16.95
N GLN A 133 -2.42 -14.98 18.07
CA GLN A 133 -3.60 -14.17 18.35
C GLN A 133 -3.27 -12.82 18.95
N THR A 134 -2.15 -12.66 19.66
CA THR A 134 -1.80 -11.41 20.33
C THR A 134 -0.50 -10.87 19.77
N TRP A 135 -0.52 -9.65 19.25
CA TRP A 135 0.67 -9.00 18.74
C TRP A 135 1.26 -8.11 19.82
N HIS A 136 2.52 -8.33 20.17
CA HIS A 136 3.18 -7.61 21.27
C HIS A 136 4.01 -6.44 20.75
N ARG A 137 4.86 -6.70 19.75
CA ARG A 137 5.81 -5.72 19.22
C ARG A 137 6.12 -6.01 17.76
N ALA A 138 6.34 -4.95 16.98
CA ALA A 138 7.07 -5.03 15.73
C ALA A 138 8.08 -3.89 15.67
N THR A 139 9.34 -4.18 15.36
CA THR A 139 10.37 -3.17 15.16
C THR A 139 10.96 -3.37 13.78
N CYS A 140 10.88 -2.34 12.94
CA CYS A 140 11.39 -2.36 11.58
C CYS A 140 12.41 -1.24 11.39
N GLU A 141 13.52 -1.55 10.73
CA GLU A 141 14.50 -0.58 10.26
C GLU A 141 14.75 -0.81 8.77
N ALA A 142 14.67 0.25 7.97
CA ALA A 142 14.87 0.22 6.53
C ALA A 142 15.76 1.39 6.09
N THR A 143 16.81 1.08 5.34
CA THR A 143 17.74 2.04 4.75
C THR A 143 17.54 2.05 3.24
N ASP A 144 17.26 3.22 2.66
CA ASP A 144 17.14 3.34 1.20
C ASP A 144 18.49 3.63 0.51
N ARG A 145 18.51 3.64 -0.82
CA ARG A 145 19.73 3.94 -1.61
C ARG A 145 20.33 5.32 -1.34
N SER A 146 19.55 6.26 -0.81
CA SER A 146 20.03 7.59 -0.43
C SER A 146 20.57 7.62 1.01
N GLN A 147 20.75 6.45 1.64
CA GLN A 147 21.19 6.28 3.02
C GLN A 147 20.23 6.87 4.06
N ARG A 148 18.96 7.07 3.68
CA ARG A 148 17.95 7.52 4.64
C ARG A 148 17.42 6.34 5.43
N VAL A 149 17.35 6.48 6.75
CA VAL A 149 16.97 5.40 7.66
C VAL A 149 15.58 5.66 8.22
N THR A 150 14.63 4.80 7.87
CA THR A 150 13.30 4.77 8.47
C THR A 150 13.25 3.72 9.57
N ARG A 151 12.86 4.12 10.77
CA ARG A 151 12.58 3.21 11.88
C ARG A 151 11.11 3.28 12.26
N MET A 152 10.50 2.13 12.47
CA MET A 152 9.14 2.00 12.99
C MET A 152 9.15 1.03 14.17
N THR A 153 8.51 1.43 15.26
CA THR A 153 8.23 0.55 16.40
C THR A 153 6.74 0.58 16.69
N PHE A 154 6.11 -0.57 16.61
CA PHE A 154 4.75 -0.82 17.03
C PHE A 154 4.74 -1.57 18.36
N ILE A 155 3.86 -1.16 19.28
CA ILE A 155 3.57 -1.87 20.53
C ILE A 155 2.08 -2.16 20.58
N GLY A 156 1.73 -3.44 20.61
CA GLY A 156 0.35 -3.88 20.70
C GLY A 156 -0.27 -3.58 22.06
N ASN A 157 -1.60 -3.51 22.08
CA ASN A 157 -2.36 -3.25 23.31
C ASN A 157 -2.69 -4.52 24.11
N GLY A 158 -2.15 -5.68 23.71
CA GLY A 158 -2.39 -6.98 24.36
C GLY A 158 -3.76 -7.61 24.09
N GLN A 159 -4.57 -7.02 23.20
CA GLN A 159 -5.84 -7.61 22.79
C GLN A 159 -5.64 -8.64 21.67
N PRO A 160 -6.45 -9.71 21.65
CA PRO A 160 -6.41 -10.67 20.56
C PRO A 160 -6.90 -10.02 19.25
N VAL A 161 -6.25 -10.38 18.15
CA VAL A 161 -6.56 -9.91 16.79
C VAL A 161 -7.31 -10.99 16.03
N ARG A 162 -8.11 -10.58 15.04
CA ARG A 162 -8.76 -11.53 14.13
C ARG A 162 -8.03 -11.54 12.79
N ALA A 163 -7.67 -12.73 12.35
CA ALA A 163 -7.18 -12.98 11.01
C ALA A 163 -8.36 -13.05 10.03
N ALA A 164 -8.44 -12.10 9.10
CA ALA A 164 -9.33 -12.22 7.95
C ALA A 164 -8.61 -13.04 6.86
N ARG A 165 -9.34 -13.97 6.23
CA ARG A 165 -8.87 -14.74 5.06
C ARG A 165 -9.77 -14.50 3.86
N PRO A 166 -9.62 -13.34 3.18
CA PRO A 166 -10.42 -13.02 2.00
C PRO A 166 -10.25 -14.10 0.93
N GLY A 167 -11.33 -14.77 0.55
CA GLY A 167 -11.33 -15.89 -0.40
C GLY A 167 -11.64 -17.26 0.22
N GLN A 168 -11.75 -17.37 1.55
CA GLN A 168 -12.47 -18.49 2.18
C GLN A 168 -13.91 -18.04 2.48
N GLU A 169 -14.80 -18.14 1.49
CA GLU A 169 -16.25 -18.07 1.74
C GLU A 169 -16.69 -19.31 2.53
N GLY A 170 -17.65 -19.12 3.44
CA GLY A 170 -18.06 -20.02 4.52
C GLY A 170 -18.19 -21.51 4.19
N GLY A 171 -17.38 -22.33 4.86
CA GLY A 171 -17.59 -23.76 5.05
C GLY A 171 -18.12 -24.10 6.45
N GLY A 172 -18.89 -23.19 7.06
CA GLY A 172 -19.60 -23.43 8.32
C GLY A 172 -20.94 -24.09 8.04
N ALA A 173 -20.96 -25.42 7.97
CA ALA A 173 -22.20 -26.18 7.99
C ALA A 173 -22.92 -25.93 9.32
N GLU A 174 -23.99 -25.15 9.30
CA GLU A 174 -25.02 -25.23 10.32
C GLU A 174 -25.80 -26.52 10.08
N ALA A 175 -25.38 -27.59 10.75
CA ALA A 175 -26.21 -28.77 10.91
C ALA A 175 -27.41 -28.36 11.77
N ALA A 176 -28.54 -28.11 11.13
CA ALA A 176 -29.80 -27.93 11.83
C ALA A 176 -30.07 -29.16 12.70
N PRO A 177 -30.37 -28.99 14.00
CA PRO A 177 -30.80 -30.08 14.85
C PRO A 177 -32.18 -30.58 14.37
N GLY A 178 -32.34 -31.90 14.38
CA GLY A 178 -33.35 -32.60 13.59
C GLY A 178 -34.82 -32.28 13.90
N GLN A 179 -35.66 -32.80 13.02
CA GLN A 179 -37.02 -33.18 13.37
C GLN A 179 -37.28 -34.58 12.81
N ALA A 180 -37.74 -35.43 13.72
CA ALA A 180 -38.17 -36.80 13.53
C ALA A 180 -39.52 -36.88 12.79
#